data_AF-A0A183F3Q2-F1
#
_entry.id   AF-A0A183F3Q2-F1
#
_cell.length_a   1.000
_cell.length_b   1.000
_cell.length_c   1.000
_cell.angle_alpha   90.00
_cell.angle_beta   90.00
_cell.angle_gamma   90.00
#
_symmetry.space_group_name_H-M   'P 1'
#
loop_
_entity.id
_entity.type
_entity.pdbx_description
1 polymer ?
#
loop_
_entity_poly.entity_id
_entity_poly.type
_entity_poly.pdbx_seq_one_letter_code
_entity_poly.pdbx_strand_id
1 'polypeptide(L)'
;MLSSLRSVRRLSTSQAWRALSPEEIFAREHKYGCHNYKPLPVALAKAEGIYVWDVTGKKYFDFLAAYSAVNQGHCHPRIINAVIKQMKQLSLTSRAFFNDVLGEYEEFVVKKFKYDKVLPMNTGEADDYSTCSMVFCYNATKYLRPCMLG
;
A
#
# COMPACT_ATOMS: atom_id res chain seq x y z
N MET A 1 40.78 -22.41 44.55
CA MET A 1 40.56 -21.24 43.67
C MET A 1 39.56 -21.63 42.60
N LEU A 2 38.26 -21.40 42.85
CA LEU A 2 37.15 -21.77 41.98
C LEU A 2 36.79 -20.55 41.12
N SER A 3 37.29 -20.44 39.89
CA SER A 3 36.88 -19.38 38.95
C SER A 3 35.77 -19.89 38.03
N SER A 4 34.55 -19.64 38.49
CA SER A 4 33.25 -19.64 37.79
C SER A 4 33.31 -19.58 36.25
N LEU A 5 32.93 -20.68 35.60
CA LEU A 5 32.46 -20.69 34.21
C LEU A 5 31.09 -20.01 34.16
N ARG A 6 31.07 -18.72 33.80
CA ARG A 6 29.83 -18.00 33.50
C ARG A 6 29.33 -18.43 32.11
N SER A 7 28.25 -19.22 32.13
CA SER A 7 27.40 -19.50 30.98
C SER A 7 27.08 -18.22 30.20
N VAL A 8 27.60 -18.13 28.97
CA VAL A 8 27.19 -17.11 28.00
C VAL A 8 25.78 -17.48 27.54
N ARG A 9 24.76 -16.98 28.25
CA ARG A 9 23.40 -16.91 27.70
C ARG A 9 23.46 -15.96 26.50
N ARG A 10 23.37 -16.50 25.28
CA ARG A 10 23.02 -15.69 24.10
C ARG A 10 21.65 -15.08 24.36
N LEU A 11 21.62 -13.79 24.67
CA LEU A 11 20.39 -13.01 24.59
C LEU A 11 20.00 -12.95 23.11
N SER A 12 18.94 -13.69 22.77
CA SER A 12 18.24 -13.61 21.50
C SER A 12 17.88 -12.14 21.24
N THR A 13 18.29 -11.61 20.08
CA THR A 13 17.94 -10.27 19.61
C THR A 13 16.44 -10.04 19.70
N SER A 14 16.01 -9.21 20.65
CA SER A 14 14.61 -8.84 20.87
C SER A 14 14.08 -8.02 19.70
N GLN A 15 13.07 -8.52 19.00
CA GLN A 15 12.30 -7.77 18.00
C GLN A 15 11.64 -6.55 18.66
N ALA A 16 12.18 -5.35 18.41
CA ALA A 16 11.62 -4.12 18.95
C ALA A 16 10.46 -3.62 18.09
N TRP A 17 9.30 -4.25 18.22
CA TRP A 17 8.03 -3.62 17.86
C TRP A 17 7.55 -2.73 19.01
N ARG A 18 6.49 -1.93 18.79
CA ARG A 18 5.92 -1.12 19.88
C ARG A 18 5.55 -2.05 21.04
N ALA A 19 6.05 -1.76 22.24
CA ALA A 19 5.83 -2.55 23.45
C ALA A 19 4.42 -2.30 24.04
N LEU A 20 3.38 -2.69 23.30
CA LEU A 20 1.98 -2.58 23.71
C LEU A 20 1.34 -3.96 23.73
N SER A 21 0.48 -4.21 24.72
CA SER A 21 -0.35 -5.43 24.71
C SER A 21 -1.47 -5.32 23.65
N PRO A 22 -1.98 -6.44 23.13
CA PRO A 22 -3.14 -6.43 22.24
C PRO A 22 -4.34 -5.68 22.83
N GLU A 23 -4.61 -5.88 24.13
CA GLU A 23 -5.74 -5.27 24.84
C GLU A 23 -5.61 -3.76 24.90
N GLU A 24 -4.40 -3.24 25.13
CA GLU A 24 -4.14 -1.80 25.10
C GLU A 24 -4.40 -1.19 23.72
N ILE A 25 -4.05 -1.92 22.65
CA ILE A 25 -4.28 -1.50 21.27
C ILE A 25 -5.78 -1.45 20.97
N PHE A 26 -6.50 -2.53 21.28
CA PHE A 26 -7.95 -2.61 21.06
C PHE A 26 -8.70 -1.54 21.87
N ALA A 27 -8.32 -1.33 23.13
CA ALA A 27 -8.94 -0.33 24.00
C ALA A 27 -8.71 1.10 23.48
N ARG A 28 -7.52 1.40 22.93
CA ARG A 28 -7.24 2.71 22.32
C ARG A 28 -8.06 2.92 21.05
N GLU A 29 -8.11 1.94 20.16
CA GLU A 29 -8.91 2.01 18.93
C GLU A 29 -10.41 2.14 19.27
N HIS A 30 -10.90 1.38 20.24
CA HIS A 30 -12.29 1.49 20.70
C HIS A 30 -12.60 2.86 21.30
N LYS A 31 -11.66 3.47 22.03
CA LYS A 31 -11.88 4.78 22.67
C LYS A 31 -11.82 5.96 21.70
N TYR A 32 -10.93 5.90 20.72
CA TYR A 32 -10.62 7.06 19.86
C TYR A 32 -11.01 6.88 18.39
N GLY A 33 -11.32 5.66 17.94
CA GLY A 33 -11.73 5.35 16.57
C GLY A 33 -13.25 5.36 16.39
N CYS A 34 -13.69 5.65 15.17
CA CYS A 34 -15.09 5.49 14.77
C CYS A 34 -15.44 3.99 14.66
N HIS A 35 -16.61 3.58 15.16
CA HIS A 35 -17.04 2.17 15.20
C HIS A 35 -17.74 1.73 13.90
N ASN A 36 -17.10 1.96 12.75
CA ASN A 36 -17.62 1.57 11.43
C ASN A 36 -17.14 0.19 10.94
N TYR A 37 -16.20 -0.42 11.66
CA TYR A 37 -15.71 -1.78 11.37
C TYR A 37 -15.84 -2.69 12.59
N LYS A 38 -15.88 -4.00 12.33
CA LYS A 38 -15.80 -5.05 13.34
C LYS A 38 -14.58 -5.94 13.05
N PRO A 39 -13.36 -5.48 13.39
CA PRO A 39 -12.13 -6.20 13.06
C PRO A 39 -12.01 -7.53 13.84
N LEU A 40 -11.23 -8.46 13.29
CA LEU A 40 -10.78 -9.63 14.05
C LEU A 40 -9.86 -9.18 15.19
N PRO A 41 -9.91 -9.82 16.37
CA PRO A 41 -9.14 -9.41 17.56
C PRO A 41 -7.66 -9.82 17.44
N VAL A 42 -6.94 -9.30 16.44
CA VAL A 42 -5.52 -9.54 16.18
C VAL A 42 -4.84 -8.21 15.88
N ALA A 43 -3.82 -7.86 16.67
CA ALA A 43 -3.05 -6.62 16.51
C ALA A 43 -1.76 -6.88 15.72
N LEU A 44 -1.76 -6.59 14.41
CA LEU A 44 -0.60 -6.79 13.52
C LEU A 44 0.49 -5.72 13.72
N ALA A 45 1.76 -6.14 13.71
CA ALA A 45 2.92 -5.28 13.98
C ALA A 45 4.01 -5.31 12.90
N LYS A 46 4.11 -6.41 12.14
CA LYS A 46 5.05 -6.56 11.01
C LYS A 46 4.38 -7.33 9.87
N ALA A 47 4.76 -7.03 8.63
CA ALA A 47 4.38 -7.80 7.47
C ALA A 47 5.55 -7.95 6.49
N GLU A 48 5.64 -9.08 5.78
CA GLU A 48 6.70 -9.38 4.81
C GLU A 48 6.25 -10.52 3.87
N GLY A 49 6.14 -10.23 2.58
CA GLY A 49 5.66 -11.19 1.59
C GLY A 49 4.24 -11.67 1.90
N ILE A 50 4.05 -12.97 2.06
CA ILE A 50 2.75 -13.60 2.39
C ILE A 50 2.46 -13.65 3.90
N TYR A 51 3.37 -13.12 4.72
CA TYR A 51 3.31 -13.28 6.17
C TYR A 51 3.06 -11.98 6.91
N VAL A 52 2.33 -12.10 8.01
CA VAL A 52 2.13 -11.04 8.99
C VAL A 52 2.45 -11.56 10.39
N TRP A 53 2.89 -10.68 11.28
CA TRP A 53 3.17 -10.97 12.68
C TRP A 53 2.35 -10.03 13.55
N ASP A 54 1.76 -10.58 14.60
CA ASP A 54 1.13 -9.75 15.63
C ASP A 54 2.16 -9.18 16.63
N VAL A 55 1.70 -8.29 17.51
CA VAL A 55 2.51 -7.68 18.57
C VAL A 55 3.09 -8.69 19.57
N THR A 56 2.53 -9.90 19.64
CA THR A 56 3.03 -10.99 20.48
C THR A 56 4.10 -11.84 19.77
N GLY A 57 4.32 -11.59 18.47
CA GLY A 57 5.26 -12.30 17.62
C GLY A 57 4.72 -13.55 16.95
N LYS A 58 3.43 -13.84 17.10
CA LYS A 58 2.81 -14.95 16.39
C LYS A 58 2.70 -14.61 14.91
N LYS A 59 3.15 -15.55 14.09
CA LYS A 59 3.22 -15.45 12.62
C LYS A 59 1.97 -16.07 11.99
N TYR A 60 1.42 -15.40 10.99
CA TYR A 60 0.24 -15.82 10.24
C TYR A 60 0.51 -15.75 8.74
N PHE A 61 -0.20 -16.59 7.97
CA PHE A 61 -0.38 -16.35 6.55
C PHE A 61 -1.50 -15.34 6.34
N ASP A 62 -1.29 -14.35 5.48
CA ASP A 62 -2.35 -13.44 5.07
C ASP A 62 -3.11 -14.01 3.87
N PHE A 63 -4.33 -14.47 4.11
CA PHE A 63 -5.25 -14.99 3.09
C PHE A 63 -6.28 -13.93 2.62
N LEU A 64 -6.24 -12.71 3.16
CA LEU A 64 -7.09 -11.60 2.73
C LEU A 64 -6.40 -10.70 1.71
N ALA A 65 -5.07 -10.55 1.84
CA ALA A 65 -4.24 -9.68 1.01
C ALA A 65 -4.79 -8.25 0.89
N ALA A 66 -5.35 -7.73 1.99
CA ALA A 66 -6.02 -6.44 2.06
C ALA A 66 -6.98 -6.18 0.88
N TYR A 67 -7.89 -7.13 0.62
CA TYR A 67 -8.80 -7.10 -0.53
C TYR A 67 -8.06 -7.04 -1.88
N SER A 68 -7.02 -7.86 -2.03
CA SER A 68 -6.12 -7.92 -3.20
C SER A 68 -5.22 -6.70 -3.42
N ALA A 69 -5.18 -5.73 -2.50
CA ALA A 69 -4.30 -4.57 -2.63
C ALA A 69 -2.80 -4.93 -2.50
N VAL A 70 -2.46 -6.00 -1.77
CA VAL A 70 -1.07 -6.45 -1.57
C VAL A 70 -0.74 -7.73 -2.35
N ASN A 71 -1.23 -7.83 -3.59
CA ASN A 71 -0.98 -8.98 -4.47
C ASN A 71 0.51 -9.26 -4.71
N GLN A 72 1.37 -8.24 -4.64
CA GLN A 72 2.82 -8.36 -4.78
C GLN A 72 3.51 -8.85 -3.49
N GLY A 73 2.75 -9.05 -2.42
CA GLY A 73 3.24 -9.34 -1.07
C GLY A 73 3.52 -8.07 -0.26
N HIS A 74 3.36 -8.19 1.05
CA HIS A 74 3.62 -7.12 2.00
C HIS A 74 5.06 -6.61 1.93
N CYS A 75 5.22 -5.29 1.97
CA CYS A 75 6.52 -4.61 2.02
C CYS A 75 7.52 -5.04 0.93
N HIS A 76 7.04 -5.27 -0.30
CA HIS A 76 7.90 -5.70 -1.42
C HIS A 76 9.08 -4.74 -1.67
N PRO A 77 10.35 -5.20 -1.58
CA PRO A 77 11.54 -4.32 -1.58
C PRO A 77 11.63 -3.38 -2.78
N ARG A 78 11.27 -3.85 -3.97
CA ARG A 78 11.28 -3.02 -5.20
C ARG A 78 10.31 -1.84 -5.11
N ILE A 79 9.12 -2.04 -4.52
CA ILE A 79 8.09 -1.00 -4.42
C ILE A 79 8.51 0.01 -3.35
N ILE A 80 8.94 -0.47 -2.18
CA ILE A 80 9.44 0.38 -1.10
C ILE A 80 10.59 1.27 -1.59
N ASN A 81 11.57 0.69 -2.29
CA ASN A 81 12.70 1.46 -2.81
C ASN A 81 12.28 2.51 -3.84
N ALA A 82 11.33 2.19 -4.73
CA ALA A 82 10.82 3.15 -5.72
C ALA A 82 10.09 4.33 -5.04
N VAL A 83 9.23 4.04 -4.05
CA VAL A 83 8.51 5.05 -3.27
C VAL A 83 9.48 5.94 -2.50
N ILE A 84 10.43 5.36 -1.76
CA ILE A 84 11.43 6.13 -0.99
C ILE A 84 12.25 7.03 -1.91
N LYS A 85 12.66 6.53 -3.08
CA LYS A 85 13.42 7.32 -4.05
C LYS A 85 12.62 8.53 -4.52
N GLN A 86 11.36 8.34 -4.93
CA GLN A 86 10.51 9.43 -5.41
C GLN A 86 10.17 10.44 -4.31
N MET A 87 9.83 9.96 -3.10
CA MET A 87 9.47 10.82 -1.97
C MET A 87 10.62 11.75 -1.53
N LYS A 88 11.87 11.33 -1.73
CA LYS A 88 13.05 12.18 -1.47
C LYS A 88 13.25 13.27 -2.52
N GLN A 89 12.62 13.17 -3.68
CA GLN A 89 12.77 14.11 -4.79
C GLN A 89 11.57 15.04 -4.91
N LEU A 90 10.37 14.49 -5.08
CA LEU A 90 9.13 15.26 -5.27
C LEU A 90 7.90 14.37 -5.02
N SER A 91 7.02 14.78 -4.11
CA SER A 91 5.84 13.99 -3.71
C SER A 91 4.51 14.51 -4.25
N LEU A 92 4.29 15.83 -4.31
CA LEU A 92 3.01 16.40 -4.72
C LEU A 92 3.17 17.79 -5.37
N THR A 93 2.60 17.97 -6.55
CA THR A 93 2.61 19.23 -7.31
C THR A 93 1.22 19.81 -7.57
N SER A 94 0.15 19.18 -7.08
CA SER A 94 -1.22 19.34 -7.59
C SER A 94 -1.33 19.06 -9.11
N ARG A 95 -2.48 19.36 -9.72
CA ARG A 95 -2.68 19.33 -11.18
C ARG A 95 -2.49 20.69 -11.85
N ALA A 96 -2.17 21.73 -11.07
CA ALA A 96 -1.85 23.05 -11.62
C ALA A 96 -0.48 23.08 -12.32
N PHE A 97 0.42 22.16 -11.97
CA PHE A 97 1.75 22.03 -12.56
C PHE A 97 1.95 20.63 -13.12
N PHE A 98 2.71 20.53 -14.22
CA PHE A 98 3.24 19.26 -14.69
C PHE A 98 4.34 18.76 -13.73
N ASN A 99 4.49 17.44 -13.66
CA ASN A 99 5.65 16.79 -13.06
C ASN A 99 6.27 15.82 -14.08
N ASP A 100 7.51 15.43 -13.83
CA ASP A 100 8.36 14.64 -14.72
C ASP A 100 8.01 13.14 -14.74
N VAL A 101 7.16 12.65 -13.84
CA VAL A 101 6.86 11.21 -13.69
C VAL A 101 5.49 10.82 -14.24
N LEU A 102 4.49 11.72 -14.16
CA LEU A 102 3.10 11.41 -14.52
C LEU A 102 2.97 10.95 -15.98
N GLY A 103 3.62 11.65 -16.92
CA GLY A 103 3.56 11.29 -18.34
C GLY A 103 4.17 9.91 -18.65
N GLU A 104 5.29 9.56 -18.01
CA GLU A 104 5.92 8.24 -18.14
C GLU A 104 5.00 7.12 -17.62
N TYR A 105 4.34 7.36 -16.49
CA TYR A 105 3.34 6.44 -15.94
C TYR A 105 2.14 6.26 -16.88
N GLU A 106 1.58 7.37 -17.38
CA GLU A 106 0.45 7.36 -18.29
C GLU A 106 0.78 6.56 -19.56
N GLU A 107 1.95 6.80 -20.17
CA GLU A 107 2.45 6.07 -21.34
C GLU A 107 2.61 4.56 -21.05
N PHE A 108 3.20 4.20 -19.90
CA PHE A 108 3.39 2.80 -19.51
C PHE A 108 2.05 2.06 -19.42
N VAL A 109 1.05 2.65 -18.76
CA VAL A 109 -0.26 2.04 -18.55
C VAL A 109 -1.00 1.87 -19.87
N VAL A 110 -1.10 2.92 -20.67
CA VAL A 110 -1.86 2.86 -21.94
C VAL A 110 -1.25 1.85 -22.91
N LYS A 111 0.08 1.75 -22.98
CA LYS A 111 0.77 0.73 -23.78
C LYS A 111 0.56 -0.68 -23.23
N LYS A 112 0.61 -0.85 -21.91
CA LYS A 112 0.47 -2.16 -21.25
C LYS A 112 -0.91 -2.75 -21.45
N PHE A 113 -1.95 -1.93 -21.31
CA PHE A 113 -3.34 -2.36 -21.36
C PHE A 113 -4.01 -2.13 -22.73
N LYS A 114 -3.34 -1.43 -23.66
CA LYS A 114 -3.77 -1.17 -25.04
C LYS A 114 -4.98 -0.24 -25.14
N TYR A 115 -4.81 0.95 -24.60
CA TYR A 115 -5.81 2.01 -24.60
C TYR A 115 -5.19 3.33 -25.05
N ASP A 116 -5.99 4.37 -25.31
CA ASP A 116 -5.47 5.65 -25.82
C ASP A 116 -5.06 6.61 -24.72
N LYS A 117 -5.79 6.61 -23.60
CA LYS A 117 -5.58 7.51 -22.46
C LYS A 117 -5.91 6.83 -21.14
N VAL A 118 -5.35 7.35 -20.05
CA VAL A 118 -5.65 6.99 -18.67
C VAL A 118 -5.88 8.25 -17.84
N LEU A 119 -6.82 8.18 -16.90
CA LEU A 119 -7.05 9.21 -15.89
C LEU A 119 -6.70 8.61 -14.51
N PRO A 120 -5.58 8.99 -13.88
CA PRO A 120 -5.18 8.42 -12.60
C PRO A 120 -5.93 9.03 -11.42
N MET A 121 -6.48 8.21 -10.53
CA MET A 121 -7.16 8.61 -9.29
C MET A 121 -6.59 7.87 -8.05
N ASN A 122 -7.17 8.12 -6.88
CA ASN A 122 -6.66 7.63 -5.59
C ASN A 122 -7.42 6.43 -5.00
N THR A 123 -8.74 6.39 -5.13
CA THR A 123 -9.60 5.35 -4.54
C THR A 123 -10.54 4.78 -5.59
N GLY A 124 -10.93 3.51 -5.45
CA GLY A 124 -11.84 2.87 -6.39
C GLY A 124 -13.22 3.55 -6.48
N GLU A 125 -13.70 4.12 -5.37
CA GLU A 125 -14.94 4.91 -5.39
C GLU A 125 -14.79 6.23 -6.17
N ALA A 126 -13.65 6.91 -6.06
CA ALA A 126 -13.38 8.11 -6.87
C ALA A 126 -13.28 7.76 -8.36
N ASP A 127 -12.72 6.58 -8.68
CA ASP A 127 -12.77 6.03 -10.03
C ASP A 127 -14.22 5.84 -10.48
N ASP A 128 -15.08 5.17 -9.70
CA ASP A 128 -16.49 4.92 -10.05
C ASP A 128 -17.28 6.21 -10.35
N TYR A 129 -17.11 7.28 -9.56
CA TYR A 129 -17.75 8.56 -9.83
C TYR A 129 -17.27 9.22 -11.12
N SER A 130 -15.97 9.13 -11.40
CA SER A 130 -15.42 9.57 -12.70
C SER A 130 -15.83 8.63 -13.84
N THR A 131 -16.18 7.37 -13.53
CA THR A 131 -16.62 6.32 -14.47
C THR A 131 -18.02 6.53 -14.97
N CYS A 132 -18.89 7.19 -14.19
CA CYS A 132 -20.14 7.73 -14.70
C CYS A 132 -19.89 8.77 -15.84
N SER A 133 -18.62 9.11 -16.12
CA SER A 133 -18.12 9.70 -17.37
C SER A 133 -16.79 9.09 -17.88
N MET A 134 -16.56 7.77 -17.70
CA MET A 134 -15.44 6.90 -18.16
C MET A 134 -14.31 6.53 -17.16
N VAL A 135 -14.30 5.26 -16.68
CA VAL A 135 -13.12 4.45 -16.24
C VAL A 135 -13.40 2.98 -16.54
N PHE A 136 -12.97 2.55 -17.70
CA PHE A 136 -11.72 1.81 -17.83
C PHE A 136 -11.08 2.51 -19.04
N CYS A 137 -9.76 2.65 -19.02
CA CYS A 137 -8.93 2.50 -20.20
C CYS A 137 -9.75 2.49 -21.54
N TYR A 138 -9.68 3.56 -22.34
CA TYR A 138 -10.56 3.76 -23.49
C TYR A 138 -9.88 3.37 -24.80
N ASN A 139 -10.53 2.54 -25.62
CA ASN A 139 -10.07 2.21 -26.98
C ASN A 139 -10.84 3.11 -27.94
N ALA A 140 -10.36 4.34 -28.09
CA ALA A 140 -10.92 5.46 -28.84
C ALA A 140 -10.89 5.30 -30.37
N THR A 141 -10.75 4.09 -30.91
CA THR A 141 -10.68 3.92 -32.37
C THR A 141 -12.04 4.00 -33.08
N LYS A 142 -13.17 4.18 -32.38
CA LYS A 142 -14.50 4.08 -33.03
C LYS A 142 -15.43 5.28 -33.03
N TYR A 143 -15.20 6.36 -32.26
CA TYR A 143 -16.20 7.45 -32.18
C TYR A 143 -15.70 8.90 -32.23
N LEU A 144 -14.43 9.16 -32.58
CA LEU A 144 -13.96 10.51 -32.87
C LEU A 144 -13.51 10.64 -34.33
N ARG A 145 -14.50 10.80 -35.21
CA ARG A 145 -14.33 11.51 -36.50
C ARG A 145 -15.08 12.86 -36.41
N PRO A 146 -14.59 13.89 -37.10
CA PRO A 146 -14.19 15.14 -36.46
C PRO A 146 -15.16 16.30 -36.71
N CYS A 147 -15.45 17.09 -35.67
CA CYS A 147 -15.96 18.45 -35.80
C CYS A 147 -14.82 19.43 -35.50
N MET A 148 -13.91 19.60 -36.45
CA MET A 148 -12.90 20.68 -36.47
C MET A 148 -12.49 20.92 -37.94
N LEU A 149 -13.44 21.35 -38.76
CA LEU A 149 -13.24 22.09 -40.02
C LEU A 149 -14.55 22.84 -40.30
N GLY A 150 -14.52 24.18 -40.25
CA GLY A 150 -15.65 25.08 -40.53
C GLY A 150 -15.78 26.17 -39.49
#